data_AF-A0A3D1V9F0-F1
#
_entry.id   AF-A0A3D1V9F0-F1
#
_cell.length_a   1.000
_cell.length_b   1.000
_cell.length_c   1.000
_cell.angle_alpha   90.00
_cell.angle_beta   90.00
_cell.angle_gamma   90.00
#
_symmetry.space_group_name_H-M   'P 1'
#
loop_
_entity.id
_entity.type
_entity.pdbx_description
1 polymer ?
#
loop_
_entity_poly.entity_id
_entity_poly.type
_entity_poly.pdbx_seq_one_letter_code
_entity_poly.pdbx_strand_id
1 'polypeptide(L)'
;PADAAKPHRVQGSFVDDQELQALVKHWKLLSPEMQYEQEWVQLPTEDDDEDATEDPLFEQALSIVKQQGTASASMLQRRLRIGYNRAARLIEAMEDEGYIGPADGSRGRTVLISDDWDEA
;
A
#
# COMPACT_ATOMS: atom_id res chain seq x y z
N PRO A 1 20.41 -1.41 -20.81
CA PRO A 1 21.01 -0.36 -21.67
C PRO A 1 22.51 -0.21 -21.35
N ALA A 2 23.34 0.15 -22.33
CA ALA A 2 24.79 0.29 -22.19
C ALA A 2 25.23 1.53 -21.37
N ASP A 3 24.29 2.16 -20.67
CA ASP A 3 24.46 3.42 -19.92
C ASP A 3 24.07 3.26 -18.43
N ALA A 4 24.15 2.03 -17.90
CA ALA A 4 23.99 1.80 -16.46
C ALA A 4 25.26 2.26 -15.74
N ALA A 5 25.11 3.18 -14.77
CA ALA A 5 26.21 3.65 -13.93
C ALA A 5 27.02 2.47 -13.37
N LYS A 6 28.36 2.51 -13.50
CA LYS A 6 29.23 1.48 -12.94
C LYS A 6 28.95 1.34 -11.44
N PRO A 7 28.79 0.12 -10.90
CA PRO A 7 28.55 -0.06 -9.48
C PRO A 7 29.73 0.49 -8.68
N HIS A 8 29.44 1.40 -7.75
CA HIS A 8 30.42 1.94 -6.81
C HIS A 8 30.58 0.99 -5.63
N ARG A 9 31.83 0.66 -5.28
CA ARG A 9 32.13 -0.13 -4.09
C ARG A 9 31.94 0.73 -2.84
N VAL A 10 31.00 0.32 -1.98
CA VAL A 10 30.80 0.90 -0.65
C VAL A 10 31.53 0.02 0.37
N GLN A 11 32.21 0.64 1.33
CA GLN A 11 32.77 -0.04 2.50
C GLN A 11 31.86 0.28 3.69
N GLY A 12 31.35 -0.75 4.37
CA GLY A 12 30.50 -0.60 5.54
C GLY A 12 30.75 -1.73 6.54
N SER A 13 30.44 -1.50 7.81
CA SER A 13 30.39 -2.57 8.80
C SER A 13 29.19 -3.45 8.50
N PHE A 14 29.43 -4.74 8.30
CA PHE A 14 28.36 -5.73 8.37
C PHE A 14 27.91 -5.82 9.82
N VAL A 15 26.60 -5.69 10.04
CA VAL A 15 25.97 -5.88 11.35
C VAL A 15 24.93 -6.96 11.14
N ASP A 16 25.03 -8.04 11.91
CA ASP A 16 24.06 -9.13 11.85
C ASP A 16 22.79 -8.80 12.64
N ASP A 17 21.68 -9.47 12.34
CA ASP A 17 20.39 -9.24 12.99
C ASP A 17 20.49 -9.41 14.51
N GLN A 18 21.32 -10.36 14.97
CA GLN A 18 21.55 -10.61 16.39
C GLN A 18 22.24 -9.43 17.09
N GLU A 19 23.23 -8.83 16.43
CA GLU A 19 23.96 -7.66 16.95
C GLU A 19 23.04 -6.44 17.03
N LEU A 20 22.20 -6.26 16.00
CA LEU A 20 21.21 -5.19 15.97
C LEU A 20 20.19 -5.33 17.12
N GLN A 21 19.66 -6.53 17.35
CA GLN A 21 18.74 -6.78 18.46
C GLN A 21 19.38 -6.54 19.83
N ALA A 22 20.64 -6.95 20.01
CA ALA A 22 21.38 -6.70 21.24
C ALA A 22 21.57 -5.20 21.50
N LEU A 23 21.89 -4.43 20.46
CA LEU A 23 22.02 -2.98 20.52
C LEU A 23 20.68 -2.32 20.92
N VAL A 24 19.58 -2.67 20.24
CA VAL A 24 18.24 -2.15 20.54
C VAL A 24 17.84 -2.46 21.99
N LYS A 25 18.12 -3.68 22.46
CA LYS A 25 17.83 -4.08 23.84
C LYS A 25 18.64 -3.26 24.85
N HIS A 26 19.92 -3.01 24.57
CA HIS A 26 20.77 -2.19 25.42
C HIS A 26 20.23 -0.76 25.57
N TRP A 27 19.85 -0.12 24.47
CA TRP A 27 19.29 1.24 24.49
C TRP A 27 17.94 1.32 25.21
N LYS A 28 17.06 0.32 25.04
CA LYS A 28 15.78 0.23 25.77
C LYS A 28 15.96 0.10 27.28
N LEU A 29 17.05 -0.49 27.75
CA LEU A 29 17.36 -0.59 29.18
C LEU A 29 17.83 0.76 29.76
N LEU A 30 18.59 1.52 28.98
CA LEU A 30 19.15 2.80 29.40
C LEU A 30 18.12 3.93 29.39
N SER A 31 17.12 3.87 28.51
CA SER A 31 16.05 4.86 28.43
C SER A 31 14.66 4.19 28.47
N PRO A 32 14.03 4.09 29.66
CA PRO A 32 12.69 3.52 29.81
C PRO A 32 11.59 4.36 29.15
N GLU A 33 11.78 5.69 29.09
CA GLU A 33 10.90 6.63 28.41
C GLU A 33 11.58 7.14 27.15
N MET A 34 11.66 6.26 26.14
CA MET A 34 12.22 6.63 24.84
C MET A 34 11.27 7.59 24.13
N GLN A 35 11.69 8.85 24.00
CA GLN A 35 10.97 9.83 23.20
C GLN A 35 11.38 9.65 21.75
N TYR A 36 10.44 9.19 20.93
CA TYR A 36 10.61 9.14 19.49
C TYR A 36 10.12 10.46 18.91
N GLU A 37 10.99 11.11 18.14
CA GLU A 37 10.55 12.23 17.31
C GLU A 37 9.57 11.69 16.25
N GLN A 38 8.38 12.30 16.19
CA GLN A 38 7.29 11.78 15.35
C GLN A 38 7.67 11.72 13.86
N GLU A 39 8.55 12.60 13.40
CA GLU A 39 9.09 12.60 12.03
C GLU A 39 9.77 11.28 11.66
N TRP A 40 10.40 10.59 12.63
CA TRP A 40 11.06 9.30 12.39
C TRP A 40 10.12 8.11 12.55
N VAL A 41 9.01 8.29 13.26
CA VAL A 41 7.97 7.27 13.44
C VAL A 41 7.04 7.26 12.22
N GLN A 42 6.78 8.43 11.66
CA GLN A 42 5.95 8.67 10.48
C GLN A 42 6.82 8.93 9.26
N LEU A 43 7.90 8.15 9.09
CA LEU A 43 8.62 8.18 7.83
C LEU A 43 7.64 7.72 6.74
N PRO A 44 7.40 8.53 5.69
CA PRO A 44 6.57 8.12 4.58
C PRO A 44 7.19 6.86 4.01
N THR A 45 6.51 5.72 4.15
CA THR A 45 6.84 4.59 3.30
C THR A 45 6.31 4.96 1.91
N GLU A 46 6.93 4.44 0.84
CA GLU A 46 6.43 4.66 -0.54
C GLU A 46 4.96 4.21 -0.73
N ASP A 47 4.35 3.58 0.29
CA ASP A 47 2.99 3.09 0.31
C ASP A 47 2.02 3.88 1.23
N ASP A 48 2.47 4.81 2.10
CA ASP A 48 1.64 5.32 3.23
C ASP A 48 0.91 6.66 3.02
N ASP A 49 1.24 7.51 2.03
CA ASP A 49 0.65 8.87 1.95
C ASP A 49 0.28 9.34 0.54
N GLU A 50 -0.18 8.45 -0.33
CA GLU A 50 -1.02 8.88 -1.46
C GLU A 50 -2.43 8.40 -1.17
N ASP A 51 -3.36 9.36 -0.99
CA ASP A 51 -4.79 9.08 -0.95
C ASP A 51 -5.10 8.16 -2.13
N ALA A 52 -5.58 6.95 -1.85
CA ALA A 52 -5.78 5.96 -2.90
C ALA A 52 -6.88 6.38 -3.88
N THR A 53 -7.67 7.42 -3.57
CA THR A 53 -8.55 8.10 -4.52
C THR A 53 -7.80 9.01 -5.50
N GLU A 54 -6.64 9.55 -5.12
CA GLU A 54 -5.73 10.31 -5.99
C GLU A 54 -4.84 9.39 -6.85
N ASP A 55 -4.89 8.07 -6.63
CA ASP A 55 -4.15 7.11 -7.46
C ASP A 55 -4.58 7.28 -8.94
N PRO A 56 -3.63 7.48 -9.88
CA PRO A 56 -3.94 7.64 -11.31
C PRO A 56 -4.74 6.50 -11.93
N LEU A 57 -4.77 5.33 -11.28
CA LEU A 57 -5.48 4.14 -11.71
C LEU A 57 -6.84 3.98 -11.02
N PHE A 58 -7.24 4.87 -10.11
CA PHE A 58 -8.48 4.75 -9.34
C PHE A 58 -9.72 4.72 -10.23
N GLU A 59 -9.89 5.70 -11.13
CA GLU A 59 -11.00 5.72 -12.12
C GLU A 59 -11.00 4.48 -13.01
N GLN A 60 -9.81 4.04 -13.46
CA GLN A 60 -9.68 2.85 -14.28
C GLN A 60 -10.08 1.59 -13.51
N ALA A 61 -9.68 1.49 -12.24
CA ALA A 61 -10.04 0.41 -11.36
C ALA A 61 -11.56 0.37 -11.12
N LEU A 62 -12.18 1.53 -10.90
CA LEU A 62 -13.63 1.68 -10.75
C LEU A 62 -14.38 1.19 -11.99
N SER A 63 -13.92 1.57 -13.19
CA SER A 63 -14.51 1.10 -14.45
C SER A 63 -14.46 -0.42 -14.61
N ILE A 64 -13.34 -1.05 -14.19
CA ILE A 64 -13.16 -2.51 -14.24
C ILE A 64 -14.10 -3.20 -13.26
N VAL A 65 -14.23 -2.64 -12.05
CA VAL A 65 -15.13 -3.14 -11.00
C VAL A 65 -16.59 -3.04 -11.44
N LYS A 66 -17.01 -1.90 -12.02
CA LYS A 66 -18.35 -1.70 -12.61
C LYS A 66 -18.63 -2.75 -13.70
N GLN A 67 -17.68 -3.00 -14.60
CA GLN A 67 -17.83 -3.99 -15.68
C GLN A 67 -17.89 -5.45 -15.19
N GLN A 68 -17.15 -5.81 -14.12
CA GLN A 68 -17.13 -7.17 -13.59
C GLN A 68 -18.29 -7.47 -12.63
N GLY A 69 -18.85 -6.45 -11.96
CA GLY A 69 -19.86 -6.62 -10.93
C GLY A 69 -19.34 -7.24 -9.62
N THR A 70 -18.02 -7.50 -9.51
CA THR A 70 -17.37 -7.95 -8.29
C THR A 70 -16.01 -7.26 -8.13
N ALA A 71 -15.61 -6.96 -6.90
CA ALA A 71 -14.34 -6.32 -6.60
C ALA A 71 -13.42 -7.24 -5.77
N SER A 72 -12.18 -7.41 -6.22
CA SER A 72 -11.14 -8.11 -5.46
C SER A 72 -9.74 -7.61 -5.84
N ALA A 73 -8.82 -7.57 -4.87
CA ALA A 73 -7.44 -7.13 -5.11
C ALA A 73 -6.75 -7.95 -6.21
N SER A 74 -6.89 -9.29 -6.18
CA SER A 74 -6.31 -10.18 -7.20
C SER A 74 -6.88 -9.99 -8.61
N MET A 75 -8.10 -9.46 -8.75
CA MET A 75 -8.63 -9.06 -10.04
C MET A 75 -7.92 -7.80 -10.54
N LEU A 76 -7.83 -6.76 -9.71
CA LEU A 76 -7.19 -5.49 -10.08
C LEU A 76 -5.70 -5.67 -10.37
N GLN A 77 -4.97 -6.47 -9.59
CA GLN A 77 -3.56 -6.83 -9.87
C GLN A 77 -3.36 -7.30 -11.31
N ARG A 78 -4.22 -8.20 -11.79
CA ARG A 78 -4.11 -8.80 -13.13
C ARG A 78 -4.53 -7.83 -14.23
N ARG A 79 -5.55 -7.01 -13.99
CA ARG A 79 -6.10 -6.09 -14.99
C ARG A 79 -5.26 -4.82 -15.15
N LEU A 80 -4.77 -4.27 -14.05
CA LEU A 80 -3.99 -3.02 -13.99
C LEU A 80 -2.48 -3.27 -13.97
N ARG A 81 -2.04 -4.53 -13.82
CA ARG A 81 -0.62 -4.92 -13.73
C ARG A 81 0.12 -4.22 -12.57
N ILE A 82 -0.55 -4.11 -11.43
CA ILE A 82 -0.04 -3.48 -10.21
C ILE A 82 0.28 -4.51 -9.12
N GLY A 83 1.07 -4.10 -8.13
CA GLY A 83 1.38 -4.89 -6.93
C GLY A 83 0.14 -5.16 -6.05
N TYR A 84 0.24 -6.13 -5.14
CA TYR A 84 -0.87 -6.50 -4.25
C TYR A 84 -1.28 -5.36 -3.34
N ASN A 85 -0.32 -4.70 -2.69
CA ASN A 85 -0.58 -3.61 -1.74
C ASN A 85 -1.36 -2.47 -2.41
N ARG A 86 -0.89 -2.00 -3.58
CA ARG A 86 -1.60 -0.98 -4.36
C ARG A 86 -3.01 -1.41 -4.77
N ALA A 87 -3.19 -2.66 -5.20
CA ALA A 87 -4.52 -3.18 -5.53
C ALA A 87 -5.44 -3.30 -4.31
N ALA A 88 -4.90 -3.60 -3.12
CA ALA A 88 -5.65 -3.65 -1.88
C ALA A 88 -6.09 -2.25 -1.46
N ARG A 89 -5.18 -1.25 -1.51
CA ARG A 89 -5.48 0.15 -1.23
C ARG A 89 -6.60 0.71 -2.12
N LEU A 90 -6.56 0.43 -3.43
CA LEU A 90 -7.62 0.81 -4.35
C LEU A 90 -8.99 0.20 -3.98
N ILE A 91 -9.00 -1.03 -3.45
CA ILE A 91 -10.22 -1.71 -3.02
C ILE A 91 -10.74 -1.13 -1.69
N GLU A 92 -9.84 -0.78 -0.78
CA GLU A 92 -10.19 -0.11 0.49
C GLU A 92 -10.76 1.29 0.24
N ALA A 93 -10.10 2.10 -0.60
CA ALA A 93 -10.61 3.41 -0.99
C ALA A 93 -11.99 3.34 -1.68
N MET A 94 -12.23 2.33 -2.52
CA MET A 94 -13.56 2.12 -3.10
C MET A 94 -14.64 1.73 -2.08
N GLU A 95 -14.26 1.08 -0.97
CA GLU A 95 -15.18 0.75 0.13
C GLU A 95 -15.48 1.99 0.97
N ASP A 96 -14.44 2.77 1.28
CA ASP A 96 -14.55 4.01 2.06
C ASP A 96 -15.41 5.06 1.35
N GLU A 97 -15.27 5.19 0.02
CA GLU A 97 -16.11 6.04 -0.82
C GLU A 97 -17.52 5.46 -1.09
N GLY A 98 -17.78 4.21 -0.69
CA GLY A 98 -19.09 3.57 -0.82
C GLY A 98 -19.40 3.02 -2.21
N TYR A 99 -18.41 2.90 -3.10
CA TYR A 99 -18.58 2.25 -4.42
C TYR A 99 -18.73 0.73 -4.32
N ILE A 100 -18.16 0.10 -3.29
CA ILE A 100 -18.26 -1.34 -3.04
C ILE A 100 -18.69 -1.61 -1.60
N GLY A 101 -19.44 -2.70 -1.42
CA GLY A 101 -19.88 -3.15 -0.11
C GLY A 101 -18.78 -3.87 0.69
N PRO A 102 -19.07 -4.18 1.96
CA PRO A 102 -18.13 -4.84 2.85
C PRO A 102 -17.72 -6.23 2.34
N ALA A 103 -16.56 -6.70 2.81
CA ALA A 103 -16.04 -8.01 2.44
C ALA A 103 -16.99 -9.15 2.88
N ASP A 104 -17.51 -9.93 1.91
CA ASP A 104 -18.33 -11.13 2.15
C ASP A 104 -17.46 -12.41 2.10
N GLY A 105 -16.55 -12.53 3.07
CA GLY A 105 -15.75 -13.74 3.27
C GLY A 105 -14.95 -14.17 2.04
N SER A 106 -15.23 -15.37 1.49
CA SER A 106 -14.51 -15.92 0.34
C SER A 106 -14.99 -15.43 -1.03
N ARG A 107 -16.07 -14.64 -1.08
CA ARG A 107 -16.59 -14.04 -2.31
C ARG A 107 -16.13 -12.58 -2.36
N GLY A 108 -15.82 -12.11 -3.58
CA GLY A 108 -15.43 -10.72 -3.80
C GLY A 108 -16.51 -9.74 -3.32
N ARG A 109 -16.13 -8.50 -3.08
CA ARG A 109 -17.03 -7.44 -2.60
C ARG A 109 -18.12 -7.15 -3.64
N THR A 110 -19.35 -6.93 -3.17
CA THR A 110 -20.49 -6.56 -4.02
C THR A 110 -20.34 -5.12 -4.49
N VAL A 111 -20.55 -4.87 -5.77
CA VAL A 111 -20.48 -3.52 -6.36
C VAL A 111 -21.79 -2.80 -6.12
N LEU A 112 -21.74 -1.59 -5.57
CA LEU A 112 -22.90 -0.75 -5.25
C LEU A 112 -23.16 0.33 -6.32
N ILE A 113 -22.29 0.43 -7.32
CA ILE A 113 -22.36 1.40 -8.41
C ILE A 113 -23.56 1.05 -9.31
N SER A 114 -24.58 1.90 -9.33
CA SER A 114 -25.65 1.91 -10.35
C SER A 114 -25.28 2.80 -11.53
N ASP A 115 -25.95 2.62 -12.67
CA ASP A 115 -25.75 3.46 -13.88
C ASP A 115 -26.05 4.96 -13.65
N ASP A 116 -26.65 5.34 -12.53
CA ASP A 116 -27.00 6.72 -12.17
C ASP A 116 -25.82 7.57 -11.64
N TRP A 117 -24.62 6.98 -11.51
CA TRP A 117 -23.44 7.67 -10.97
C TRP A 117 -22.71 8.57 -11.98
N ASP A 118 -23.00 8.45 -13.28
CA ASP A 118 -22.34 9.25 -14.33
C ASP A 118 -22.96 10.66 -14.52
N GLU A 119 -23.90 11.10 -13.67
CA GLU A 119 -24.68 12.34 -13.82
C GLU A 119 -24.49 13.44 -12.75
N ALA A 120 -23.51 13.33 -11.84
CA ALA A 120 -23.25 14.36 -10.81
C ALA A 120 -22.03 15.25 -11.09
#